data_AF-A0A429FW75-F1
#
_entry.id   AF-A0A429FW75-F1
#
_cell.length_a   1.000
_cell.length_b   1.000
_cell.length_c   1.000
_cell.angle_alpha   90.00
_cell.angle_beta   90.00
_cell.angle_gamma   90.00
#
_symmetry.space_group_name_H-M   'P 1'
#
loop_
_entity.id
_entity.type
_entity.pdbx_description
1 polymer ?
#
loop_
_entity_poly.entity_id
_entity_poly.type
_entity_poly.pdbx_seq_one_letter_code
_entity_poly.pdbx_strand_id
1 'polypeptide(L)'
;MGVMSEVLFIRENPWMPRVIRADGELRLELDAGANANHDPRRFAFPVSEAHLEVLRDDLTRYLLLWSAILPLCEAAGTRGPLDEPAAVALLDPILFGAPSDVESLFRDTRWDVRWLVAQGADVELLERGQLFEALRSASAWSEWSLVREYDANRQRARLAPLDKALLKYTGRYPHGGKGPARDPGAVDPGLLPEVTRVIAAAEQACAGMRISRDRRRGEHAVKQRDWRRIEEKVQREVRRAFPHLADDAVRAVSFLMCSEAADKARKQG
;
A
#
# COMPACT_ATOMS: atom_id res chain seq x y z
N MET A 1 -42.75 -4.65 -8.64
CA MET A 1 -42.49 -3.31 -9.22
C MET A 1 -41.00 -3.09 -9.13
N GLY A 2 -40.31 -3.01 -10.27
CA GLY A 2 -38.85 -2.79 -10.26
C GLY A 2 -38.55 -1.38 -9.79
N VAL A 3 -37.61 -1.24 -8.86
CA VAL A 3 -37.09 0.07 -8.44
C VAL A 3 -36.57 0.78 -9.69
N MET A 4 -37.20 1.88 -10.06
CA MET A 4 -36.72 2.73 -11.16
C MET A 4 -35.61 3.62 -10.60
N SER A 5 -34.36 3.25 -10.87
CA SER A 5 -33.20 4.08 -10.56
C SER A 5 -32.77 4.87 -11.80
N GLU A 6 -32.79 6.19 -11.72
CA GLU A 6 -32.24 7.08 -12.75
C GLU A 6 -30.88 7.62 -12.31
N VAL A 7 -29.87 7.58 -13.17
CA VAL A 7 -28.55 8.19 -12.88
C VAL A 7 -28.60 9.66 -13.26
N LEU A 8 -28.47 10.55 -12.27
CA LEU A 8 -28.51 12.00 -12.46
C LEU A 8 -27.12 12.64 -12.59
N PHE A 9 -26.11 11.98 -12.06
CA PHE A 9 -24.72 12.41 -12.17
C PHE A 9 -23.77 11.23 -12.00
N ILE A 10 -22.80 11.15 -12.89
CA ILE A 10 -21.67 10.23 -12.82
C ILE A 10 -20.46 10.94 -13.45
N ARG A 11 -19.27 10.77 -12.87
CA ARG A 11 -18.02 11.25 -13.48
C ARG A 11 -17.51 10.22 -14.49
N GLU A 12 -16.57 10.62 -15.34
CA GLU A 12 -16.03 9.75 -16.40
C GLU A 12 -15.45 8.42 -15.87
N ASN A 13 -14.90 8.44 -14.66
CA ASN A 13 -14.43 7.23 -14.00
C ASN A 13 -15.64 6.48 -13.37
N PRO A 14 -15.97 5.27 -13.86
CA PRO A 14 -17.19 4.57 -13.46
C PRO A 14 -17.14 4.02 -12.03
N TRP A 15 -15.96 4.03 -11.40
CA TRP A 15 -15.79 3.62 -10.01
C TRP A 15 -16.12 4.74 -9.03
N MET A 16 -16.32 5.98 -9.50
CA MET A 16 -16.67 7.10 -8.63
C MET A 16 -18.14 7.07 -8.21
N PRO A 17 -18.49 7.49 -6.98
CA PRO A 17 -19.85 7.60 -6.51
C PRO A 17 -20.78 8.35 -7.49
N ARG A 18 -21.88 7.72 -7.89
CA ARG A 18 -22.88 8.35 -8.75
C ARG A 18 -24.04 8.86 -7.91
N VAL A 19 -24.68 9.94 -8.35
CA VAL A 19 -25.94 10.37 -7.75
C VAL A 19 -27.08 9.80 -8.58
N ILE A 20 -27.98 9.11 -7.90
CA ILE A 20 -29.16 8.48 -8.49
C ILE A 20 -30.44 9.06 -7.88
N ARG A 21 -31.54 8.97 -8.63
CA ARG A 21 -32.89 9.08 -8.09
C ARG A 21 -33.46 7.68 -7.94
N ALA A 22 -33.76 7.27 -6.72
CA ALA A 22 -34.36 5.98 -6.39
C ALA A 22 -35.58 6.21 -5.52
N ASP A 23 -36.74 5.68 -5.94
CA ASP A 23 -38.01 5.79 -5.22
C ASP A 23 -38.42 7.24 -4.86
N GLY A 24 -38.06 8.20 -5.72
CA GLY A 24 -38.35 9.62 -5.55
C GLY A 24 -37.32 10.40 -4.71
N GLU A 25 -36.33 9.73 -4.13
CA GLU A 25 -35.27 10.34 -3.32
C GLU A 25 -33.93 10.39 -4.07
N LEU A 26 -33.16 11.44 -3.80
CA LEU A 26 -31.77 11.54 -4.26
C LEU A 26 -30.86 10.75 -3.34
N ARG A 27 -30.01 9.90 -3.92
CA ARG A 27 -29.03 9.10 -3.17
C ARG A 27 -27.66 9.14 -3.83
N LEU A 28 -26.60 9.23 -3.03
CA LEU A 28 -25.24 8.96 -3.49
C LEU A 28 -25.00 7.45 -3.42
N GLU A 29 -24.77 6.84 -4.58
CA GLU A 29 -24.51 5.42 -4.73
C GLU A 29 -23.04 5.17 -5.06
N LEU A 30 -22.41 4.24 -4.36
CA LEU A 30 -21.03 3.84 -4.61
C LEU A 30 -20.85 2.33 -4.49
N ASP A 31 -19.91 1.81 -5.27
CA ASP A 31 -19.47 0.42 -5.17
C ASP A 31 -18.17 0.38 -4.32
N ALA A 32 -18.19 -0.35 -3.21
CA ALA A 32 -17.06 -0.44 -2.29
C ALA A 32 -16.98 -1.82 -1.60
N GLY A 33 -15.76 -2.31 -1.38
CA GLY A 33 -15.54 -3.65 -0.80
C GLY A 33 -16.04 -4.79 -1.69
N ALA A 34 -16.11 -5.99 -1.12
CA ALA A 34 -16.60 -7.18 -1.82
C ALA A 34 -17.56 -7.98 -0.92
N ASN A 35 -18.60 -8.54 -1.51
CA ASN A 35 -19.49 -9.47 -0.82
C ASN A 35 -18.82 -10.86 -0.67
N ALA A 36 -19.54 -11.82 -0.08
CA ALA A 36 -19.03 -13.19 0.10
C ALA A 36 -18.71 -13.94 -1.22
N ASN A 37 -19.21 -13.45 -2.37
CA ASN A 37 -19.00 -14.01 -3.70
C ASN A 37 -17.92 -13.25 -4.49
N HIS A 38 -17.21 -12.29 -3.87
CA HIS A 38 -16.25 -11.41 -4.50
C HIS A 38 -16.84 -10.37 -5.48
N ASP A 39 -18.16 -10.16 -5.49
CA ASP A 39 -18.76 -9.05 -6.25
C ASP A 39 -18.65 -7.74 -5.47
N PRO A 40 -18.48 -6.58 -6.15
CA PRO A 40 -18.53 -5.27 -5.51
C PRO A 40 -19.84 -5.09 -4.72
N ARG A 41 -19.74 -4.58 -3.49
CA ARG A 41 -20.95 -4.21 -2.74
C ARG A 41 -21.38 -2.81 -3.13
N ARG A 42 -22.68 -2.66 -3.37
CA ARG A 42 -23.31 -1.38 -3.65
C ARG A 42 -23.93 -0.80 -2.38
N PHE A 43 -23.60 0.45 -2.09
CA PHE A 43 -24.16 1.21 -0.99
C PHE A 43 -24.81 2.48 -1.52
N ALA A 44 -25.88 2.93 -0.89
CA ALA A 44 -26.52 4.19 -1.24
C ALA A 44 -27.10 4.86 0.02
N PHE A 45 -26.91 6.17 0.15
CA PHE A 45 -27.42 6.97 1.26
C PHE A 45 -27.94 8.32 0.75
N PRO A 46 -28.89 8.97 1.46
CA PRO A 46 -29.59 10.13 0.95
C PRO A 46 -28.68 11.36 0.79
N VAL A 47 -28.95 12.15 -0.25
CA VAL A 47 -28.32 13.46 -0.50
C VAL A 47 -29.37 14.49 -0.90
N SER A 48 -29.05 15.77 -0.79
CA SER A 48 -29.91 16.88 -1.22
C SER A 48 -29.52 17.35 -2.63
N GLU A 49 -30.37 18.15 -3.28
CA GLU A 49 -30.03 18.83 -4.54
C GLU A 49 -28.80 19.74 -4.35
N ALA A 50 -28.67 20.40 -3.18
CA ALA A 50 -27.51 21.24 -2.87
C ALA A 50 -26.21 20.41 -2.77
N HIS A 51 -26.26 19.18 -2.27
CA HIS A 51 -25.10 18.28 -2.31
C HIS A 51 -24.73 17.94 -3.75
N LEU A 52 -25.72 17.63 -4.59
CA LEU A 52 -25.51 17.30 -5.99
C LEU A 52 -24.82 18.44 -6.77
N GLU A 53 -25.19 19.69 -6.51
CA GLU A 53 -24.54 20.86 -7.11
C GLU A 53 -23.04 20.90 -6.78
N VAL A 54 -22.66 20.78 -5.49
CA VAL A 54 -21.25 20.76 -5.09
C VAL A 54 -20.51 19.55 -5.68
N LEU A 55 -21.13 18.37 -5.69
CA LEU A 55 -20.52 17.15 -6.22
C LEU A 55 -20.23 17.25 -7.73
N ARG A 56 -21.01 18.03 -8.48
CA ARG A 56 -20.78 18.30 -9.90
C ARG A 56 -19.58 19.22 -10.11
N ASP A 57 -19.52 20.31 -9.36
CA ASP A 57 -18.62 21.43 -9.66
C ASP A 57 -17.29 21.39 -8.90
N ASP A 58 -17.23 20.72 -7.73
CA ASP A 58 -16.05 20.68 -6.87
C ASP A 58 -15.49 19.25 -6.76
N LEU A 59 -14.49 18.96 -7.60
CA LEU A 59 -13.79 17.66 -7.58
C LEU A 59 -13.06 17.43 -6.25
N THR A 60 -12.48 18.46 -5.64
CA THR A 60 -11.72 18.34 -4.39
C THR A 60 -12.65 17.85 -3.27
N ARG A 61 -13.78 18.52 -3.08
CA ARG A 61 -14.77 18.12 -2.07
C ARG A 61 -15.37 16.76 -2.36
N TYR A 62 -15.61 16.45 -3.63
CA TYR A 62 -16.05 15.13 -4.05
C TYR A 62 -15.06 14.03 -3.63
N LEU A 63 -13.76 14.22 -3.90
CA LEU A 63 -12.72 13.25 -3.55
C LEU A 63 -12.54 13.10 -2.04
N LEU A 64 -12.61 14.21 -1.30
CA LEU A 64 -12.57 14.20 0.16
C LEU A 64 -13.74 13.40 0.72
N LEU A 65 -14.97 13.71 0.31
CA LEU A 65 -16.16 12.99 0.75
C LEU A 65 -16.02 11.50 0.50
N TRP A 66 -15.61 11.11 -0.71
CA TRP A 66 -15.44 9.71 -1.03
C TRP A 66 -14.37 9.02 -0.17
N SER A 67 -13.21 9.67 0.04
CA SER A 67 -12.16 9.13 0.91
C SER A 67 -12.63 8.90 2.35
N ALA A 68 -13.55 9.74 2.85
CA ALA A 68 -14.12 9.63 4.19
C ALA A 68 -15.23 8.56 4.31
N ILE A 69 -15.95 8.27 3.22
CA ILE A 69 -16.99 7.23 3.20
C ILE A 69 -16.41 5.82 3.12
N LEU A 70 -15.30 5.62 2.39
CA LEU A 70 -14.71 4.29 2.16
C LEU A 70 -14.50 3.47 3.46
N PRO A 71 -13.98 4.04 4.56
CA PRO A 71 -13.88 3.32 5.84
C PRO A 71 -15.22 2.87 6.43
N LEU A 72 -16.31 3.60 6.20
CA LEU A 72 -17.65 3.18 6.66
C LEU A 72 -18.16 1.98 5.86
N CYS A 73 -17.89 1.96 4.55
CA CYS A 73 -18.18 0.80 3.70
C CYS A 73 -17.34 -0.43 4.11
N GLU A 74 -16.07 -0.24 4.48
CA GLU A 74 -15.23 -1.32 5.00
C GLU A 74 -15.75 -1.85 6.35
N ALA A 75 -16.18 -0.96 7.25
CA ALA A 75 -16.75 -1.34 8.54
C ALA A 75 -18.06 -2.16 8.41
N ALA A 76 -18.84 -1.91 7.35
CA ALA A 76 -19.99 -2.73 6.99
C ALA A 76 -19.61 -4.18 6.62
N GLY A 77 -18.32 -4.46 6.38
CA GLY A 77 -17.77 -5.79 6.13
C GLY A 77 -18.38 -6.46 4.91
N THR A 78 -18.54 -7.78 4.96
CA THR A 78 -19.10 -8.56 3.83
C THR A 78 -20.62 -8.68 3.85
N ARG A 79 -21.28 -8.35 4.97
CA ARG A 79 -22.72 -8.59 5.19
C ARG A 79 -23.48 -7.49 5.93
N GLY A 80 -22.80 -6.59 6.63
CA GLY A 80 -23.43 -5.53 7.42
C GLY A 80 -23.97 -4.39 6.54
N PRO A 81 -24.98 -3.64 7.01
CA PRO A 81 -25.42 -2.41 6.35
C PRO A 81 -24.36 -1.32 6.49
N LEU A 82 -24.41 -0.31 5.60
CA LEU A 82 -23.70 0.94 5.83
C LEU A 82 -24.31 1.65 7.04
N ASP A 83 -23.48 2.25 7.89
CA ASP A 83 -23.93 3.23 8.87
C ASP A 83 -24.36 4.51 8.13
N GLU A 84 -25.62 4.52 7.69
CA GLU A 84 -26.19 5.62 6.92
C GLU A 84 -26.16 6.95 7.70
N PRO A 85 -26.56 7.01 8.98
CA PRO A 85 -26.41 8.24 9.78
C PRO A 85 -24.99 8.78 9.80
N ALA A 86 -23.97 7.92 9.95
CA ALA A 86 -22.58 8.36 9.93
C ALA A 86 -22.16 8.88 8.55
N ALA A 87 -22.60 8.23 7.46
CA ALA A 87 -22.31 8.69 6.09
C ALA A 87 -22.97 10.04 5.80
N VAL A 88 -24.22 10.23 6.22
CA VAL A 88 -24.96 11.49 6.06
C VAL A 88 -24.31 12.61 6.89
N ALA A 89 -23.84 12.32 8.10
CA ALA A 89 -23.16 13.30 8.95
C ALA A 89 -21.86 13.87 8.35
N LEU A 90 -21.27 13.19 7.36
CA LEU A 90 -20.08 13.68 6.64
C LEU A 90 -20.41 14.67 5.52
N LEU A 91 -21.65 14.72 5.01
CA LEU A 91 -22.02 15.51 3.84
C LEU A 91 -21.82 17.01 4.07
N ASP A 92 -22.57 17.61 4.99
CA ASP A 92 -22.53 19.06 5.19
C ASP A 92 -21.13 19.56 5.60
N PRO A 93 -20.44 18.94 6.57
CA PRO A 93 -19.11 19.40 6.97
C PRO A 93 -18.13 19.39 5.80
N ILE A 94 -18.15 18.38 4.93
CA ILE A 94 -17.19 18.24 3.83
C ILE A 94 -17.60 19.08 2.60
N LEU A 95 -18.88 19.12 2.26
CA LEU A 95 -19.36 19.78 1.04
C LEU A 95 -19.53 21.29 1.22
N PHE A 96 -19.86 21.77 2.42
CA PHE A 96 -20.14 23.19 2.65
C PHE A 96 -19.21 23.85 3.68
N GLY A 97 -18.47 23.08 4.48
CA GLY A 97 -17.56 23.62 5.48
C GLY A 97 -16.43 24.47 4.87
N ALA A 98 -15.91 25.41 5.65
CA ALA A 98 -14.72 26.17 5.26
C ALA A 98 -13.51 25.22 5.14
N PRO A 99 -12.54 25.49 4.24
CA PRO A 99 -11.40 24.59 4.04
C PRO A 99 -10.67 24.18 5.33
N SER A 100 -10.45 25.12 6.25
CA SER A 100 -9.81 24.86 7.55
C SER A 100 -10.61 23.96 8.48
N ASP A 101 -11.94 24.01 8.39
CA ASP A 101 -12.84 23.20 9.22
C ASP A 101 -12.86 21.76 8.70
N VAL A 102 -12.88 21.60 7.37
CA VAL A 102 -12.76 20.30 6.71
C VAL A 102 -11.40 19.67 7.03
N GLU A 103 -10.30 20.42 6.92
CA GLU A 103 -8.97 19.91 7.29
C GLU A 103 -8.91 19.51 8.77
N SER A 104 -9.58 20.25 9.66
CA SER A 104 -9.67 19.90 11.07
C SER A 104 -10.49 18.62 11.29
N LEU A 105 -11.63 18.48 10.61
CA LEU A 105 -12.45 17.26 10.63
C LEU A 105 -11.65 16.01 10.24
N PHE A 106 -10.81 16.11 9.22
CA PHE A 106 -9.99 15.00 8.71
C PHE A 106 -8.80 14.62 9.61
N ARG A 107 -8.47 15.44 10.63
CA ARG A 107 -7.51 15.03 11.66
C ARG A 107 -8.10 13.99 12.61
N ASP A 108 -9.39 14.09 12.88
CA ASP A 108 -10.09 13.26 13.87
C ASP A 108 -10.94 12.14 13.22
N THR A 109 -11.23 12.27 11.93
CA THR A 109 -12.02 11.30 11.15
C THR A 109 -11.11 10.30 10.45
N ARG A 110 -11.53 9.04 10.34
CA ARG A 110 -10.85 8.06 9.48
C ARG A 110 -11.19 8.31 8.01
N TRP A 111 -10.18 8.26 7.15
CA TRP A 111 -10.33 8.39 5.70
C TRP A 111 -9.24 7.58 4.98
N ASP A 112 -9.49 7.23 3.72
CA ASP A 112 -8.55 6.48 2.89
C ASP A 112 -7.58 7.41 2.16
N VAL A 113 -6.37 7.54 2.70
CA VAL A 113 -5.28 8.32 2.08
C VAL A 113 -4.81 7.77 0.74
N ARG A 114 -4.84 6.46 0.56
CA ARG A 114 -4.40 5.84 -0.70
C ARG A 114 -5.31 6.24 -1.83
N TRP A 115 -6.59 6.44 -1.55
CA TRP A 115 -7.54 6.94 -2.52
C TRP A 115 -7.13 8.31 -3.06
N LEU A 116 -6.82 9.28 -2.20
CA LEU A 116 -6.40 10.62 -2.63
C LEU A 116 -5.06 10.59 -3.38
N VAL A 117 -4.11 9.77 -2.94
CA VAL A 117 -2.83 9.56 -3.64
C VAL A 117 -3.06 9.00 -5.05
N ALA A 118 -4.00 8.05 -5.22
CA ALA A 118 -4.35 7.53 -6.53
C ALA A 118 -4.87 8.63 -7.47
N GLN A 119 -5.45 9.70 -6.94
CA GLN A 119 -5.95 10.82 -7.74
C GLN A 119 -4.88 11.88 -8.02
N GLY A 120 -3.62 11.67 -7.63
CA GLY A 120 -2.54 12.61 -7.88
C GLY A 120 -2.41 13.70 -6.82
N ALA A 121 -2.90 13.46 -5.60
CA ALA A 121 -2.68 14.35 -4.47
C ALA A 121 -1.18 14.44 -4.11
N ASP A 122 -0.73 15.65 -3.75
CA ASP A 122 0.62 15.86 -3.22
C ASP A 122 0.77 15.21 -1.84
N VAL A 123 1.65 14.21 -1.76
CA VAL A 123 1.86 13.40 -0.56
C VAL A 123 2.40 14.22 0.61
N GLU A 124 3.33 15.16 0.37
CA GLU A 124 3.92 15.94 1.45
C GLU A 124 2.90 16.88 2.09
N LEU A 125 2.06 17.49 1.26
CA LEU A 125 0.97 18.36 1.72
C LEU A 125 -0.13 17.56 2.43
N LEU A 126 -0.49 16.38 1.92
CA LEU A 126 -1.42 15.46 2.61
C LEU A 126 -0.93 15.09 4.01
N GLU A 127 0.35 14.74 4.14
CA GLU A 127 0.94 14.35 5.44
C GLU A 127 1.00 15.52 6.44
N ARG A 128 1.03 16.77 5.96
CA ARG A 128 0.91 17.99 6.78
C ARG A 128 -0.54 18.38 7.08
N GLY A 129 -1.53 17.64 6.56
CA GLY A 129 -2.95 17.92 6.74
C GLY A 129 -3.50 19.07 5.88
N GLN A 130 -2.76 19.48 4.84
CA GLN A 130 -3.13 20.57 3.92
C GLN A 130 -3.91 20.00 2.73
N LEU A 131 -5.13 19.54 2.96
CA LEU A 131 -5.90 18.70 2.03
C LEU A 131 -6.29 19.42 0.74
N PHE A 132 -6.79 20.66 0.84
CA PHE A 132 -7.20 21.42 -0.35
C PHE A 132 -5.99 21.74 -1.23
N GLU A 133 -4.87 22.06 -0.58
CA GLU A 133 -3.63 22.39 -1.29
C GLU A 133 -3.05 21.14 -1.99
N ALA A 134 -3.09 20.01 -1.29
CA ALA A 134 -2.63 18.74 -1.83
C ALA A 134 -3.44 18.27 -3.05
N LEU A 135 -4.73 18.62 -3.11
CA LEU A 135 -5.64 18.20 -4.17
C LEU A 135 -5.73 19.18 -5.35
N ARG A 136 -4.93 20.26 -5.38
CA ARG A 136 -4.94 21.21 -6.52
C ARG A 136 -4.63 20.57 -7.87
N SER A 137 -3.80 19.53 -7.89
CA SER A 137 -3.45 18.76 -9.09
C SER A 137 -4.24 17.48 -9.25
N ALA A 138 -5.26 17.26 -8.42
CA ALA A 138 -6.00 16.00 -8.42
C ALA A 138 -6.83 15.83 -9.70
N SER A 139 -6.98 14.57 -10.12
CA SER A 139 -7.77 14.16 -11.27
C SER A 139 -8.97 13.32 -10.85
N ALA A 140 -9.93 13.15 -11.75
CA ALA A 140 -10.98 12.14 -11.60
C ALA A 140 -10.48 10.72 -11.96
N TRP A 141 -9.34 10.64 -12.64
CA TRP A 141 -8.72 9.40 -13.08
C TRP A 141 -7.68 8.91 -12.08
N SER A 142 -7.83 7.65 -11.66
CA SER A 142 -6.93 7.03 -10.68
C SER A 142 -5.66 6.47 -11.32
N GLU A 143 -4.51 6.94 -10.86
CA GLU A 143 -3.19 6.39 -11.14
C GLU A 143 -2.68 5.56 -9.94
N TRP A 144 -3.00 4.27 -9.93
CA TRP A 144 -2.57 3.36 -8.86
C TRP A 144 -1.05 3.10 -8.81
N SER A 145 -0.26 3.57 -9.80
CA SER A 145 1.21 3.61 -9.70
C SER A 145 1.66 4.45 -8.51
N LEU A 146 1.00 5.61 -8.31
CA LEU A 146 1.35 6.57 -7.26
C LEU A 146 1.14 5.96 -5.88
N VAL A 147 0.07 5.18 -5.70
CA VAL A 147 -0.19 4.46 -4.45
C VAL A 147 0.89 3.42 -4.16
N ARG A 148 1.35 2.68 -5.18
CA ARG A 148 2.43 1.70 -5.00
C ARG A 148 3.73 2.37 -4.56
N GLU A 149 4.04 3.52 -5.14
CA GLU A 149 5.21 4.31 -4.74
C GLU A 149 5.05 4.87 -3.32
N TYR A 150 3.89 5.44 -3.00
CA TYR A 150 3.55 5.93 -1.67
C TYR A 150 3.68 4.85 -0.59
N ASP A 151 3.08 3.68 -0.80
CA ASP A 151 3.17 2.56 0.13
C ASP A 151 4.63 2.08 0.29
N ALA A 152 5.39 2.03 -0.81
CA ALA A 152 6.80 1.69 -0.75
C ALA A 152 7.62 2.73 0.03
N ASN A 153 7.36 4.01 -0.16
CA ASN A 153 8.00 5.11 0.57
C ASN A 153 7.66 5.08 2.06
N ARG A 154 6.38 4.85 2.40
CA ARG A 154 5.95 4.74 3.80
C ARG A 154 6.56 3.52 4.48
N GLN A 155 6.64 2.39 3.77
CA GLN A 155 7.34 1.21 4.26
C GLN A 155 8.83 1.52 4.50
N ARG A 156 9.50 2.24 3.59
CA ARG A 156 10.89 2.68 3.79
C ARG A 156 11.04 3.60 5.00
N ALA A 157 10.13 4.55 5.19
CA ALA A 157 10.19 5.49 6.30
C ALA A 157 10.14 4.77 7.66
N ARG A 158 9.37 3.68 7.75
CA ARG A 158 9.23 2.84 8.95
C ARG A 158 10.42 1.93 9.26
N LEU A 159 11.33 1.71 8.32
CA LEU A 159 12.51 0.86 8.54
C LEU A 159 13.53 1.54 9.46
N ALA A 160 14.06 0.77 10.41
CA ALA A 160 15.12 1.24 11.28
C ALA A 160 16.39 1.53 10.46
N PRO A 161 17.32 2.37 10.96
CA PRO A 161 18.57 2.68 10.25
C PRO A 161 19.34 1.43 9.82
N LEU A 162 19.40 0.41 10.68
CA LEU A 162 20.06 -0.85 10.38
C LEU A 162 19.37 -1.65 9.26
N ASP A 163 18.04 -1.69 9.22
CA ASP A 163 17.30 -2.36 8.15
C ASP A 163 17.59 -1.72 6.80
N LYS A 164 17.57 -0.38 6.74
CA LYS A 164 17.92 0.40 5.55
C LYS A 164 19.35 0.09 5.09
N ALA A 165 20.28 0.02 6.04
CA ALA A 165 21.67 -0.30 5.76
C ALA A 165 21.84 -1.72 5.19
N LEU A 166 21.10 -2.72 5.70
CA LEU A 166 21.14 -4.09 5.17
C LEU A 166 20.57 -4.20 3.75
N LEU A 167 19.48 -3.49 3.45
CA LEU A 167 18.92 -3.45 2.10
C LEU A 167 19.90 -2.85 1.09
N LYS A 168 20.56 -1.73 1.46
CA LYS A 168 21.61 -1.12 0.64
C LYS A 168 22.81 -2.05 0.47
N TYR A 169 23.29 -2.63 1.56
CA TYR A 169 24.43 -3.55 1.56
C TYR A 169 24.24 -4.75 0.64
N THR A 170 23.00 -5.28 0.55
CA THR A 170 22.68 -6.49 -0.23
C THR A 170 22.32 -6.21 -1.69
N GLY A 171 22.39 -4.95 -2.13
CA GLY A 171 22.02 -4.53 -3.48
C GLY A 171 20.51 -4.60 -3.78
N ARG A 172 19.68 -4.94 -2.77
CA ARG A 172 18.23 -4.97 -2.85
C ARG A 172 17.68 -3.56 -2.61
N TYR A 173 17.66 -2.75 -3.67
CA TYR A 173 16.80 -1.57 -3.68
C TYR A 173 15.33 -2.01 -3.70
N PRO A 174 14.42 -1.30 -2.99
CA PRO A 174 12.98 -1.62 -2.98
C PRO A 174 12.32 -1.58 -4.38
N HIS A 175 12.97 -1.03 -5.41
CA HIS A 175 12.52 -1.08 -6.80
C HIS A 175 13.68 -1.51 -7.71
N GLY A 176 13.73 -2.79 -8.09
CA GLY A 176 14.57 -3.25 -9.21
C GLY A 176 16.09 -3.20 -8.99
N GLY A 177 16.57 -3.63 -7.82
CA GLY A 177 18.00 -3.82 -7.60
C GLY A 177 18.64 -4.78 -8.62
N LYS A 178 19.93 -4.54 -8.93
CA LYS A 178 20.81 -5.52 -9.58
C LYS A 178 20.82 -6.82 -8.75
N GLY A 179 21.27 -7.93 -9.34
CA GLY A 179 21.43 -9.20 -8.62
C GLY A 179 22.12 -8.99 -7.26
N PRO A 180 21.78 -9.80 -6.24
CA PRO A 180 22.20 -9.56 -4.87
C PRO A 180 23.73 -9.52 -4.80
N ALA A 181 24.26 -8.45 -4.25
CA ALA A 181 25.69 -8.19 -4.17
C ALA A 181 26.00 -7.53 -2.83
N ARG A 182 27.21 -7.75 -2.32
CA ARG A 182 27.71 -7.02 -1.15
C ARG A 182 28.25 -5.67 -1.62
N ASP A 183 27.69 -4.59 -1.11
CA ASP A 183 28.15 -3.23 -1.36
C ASP A 183 28.39 -2.48 -0.04
N PRO A 184 29.58 -2.63 0.57
CA PRO A 184 29.95 -1.87 1.76
C PRO A 184 29.95 -0.36 1.54
N GLY A 185 30.19 0.11 0.31
CA GLY A 185 30.27 1.53 -0.03
C GLY A 185 28.91 2.23 -0.08
N ALA A 186 27.82 1.46 -0.23
CA ALA A 186 26.45 1.97 -0.18
C ALA A 186 25.91 2.20 1.24
N VAL A 187 26.67 1.85 2.27
CA VAL A 187 26.25 1.89 3.68
C VAL A 187 26.96 3.03 4.41
N ASP A 188 26.26 3.68 5.35
CA ASP A 188 26.88 4.62 6.28
C ASP A 188 28.01 3.92 7.07
N PRO A 189 29.25 4.43 7.04
CA PRO A 189 30.37 3.85 7.79
C PRO A 189 30.08 3.58 9.27
N GLY A 190 29.23 4.39 9.91
CA GLY A 190 28.82 4.19 11.32
C GLY A 190 27.96 2.94 11.55
N LEU A 191 27.20 2.51 10.53
CA LEU A 191 26.32 1.33 10.59
C LEU A 191 27.00 0.06 10.04
N LEU A 192 28.10 0.19 9.31
CA LEU A 192 28.79 -0.92 8.66
C LEU A 192 29.25 -2.04 9.62
N PRO A 193 29.75 -1.76 10.84
CA PRO A 193 30.11 -2.80 11.79
C PRO A 193 28.90 -3.65 12.20
N GLU A 194 27.73 -3.04 12.36
CA GLU A 194 26.50 -3.74 12.73
C GLU A 194 25.93 -4.54 11.56
N VAL A 195 25.94 -3.97 10.35
CA VAL A 195 25.62 -4.71 9.12
C VAL A 195 26.49 -5.95 8.98
N THR A 196 27.80 -5.81 9.21
CA THR A 196 28.75 -6.93 9.10
C THR A 196 28.49 -7.99 10.17
N ARG A 197 28.11 -7.60 11.40
CA ARG A 197 27.68 -8.57 12.44
C ARG A 197 26.47 -9.40 11.99
N VAL A 198 25.47 -8.76 11.37
CA VAL A 198 24.28 -9.47 10.85
C VAL A 198 24.67 -10.43 9.72
N ILE A 199 25.51 -9.99 8.79
CA ILE A 199 26.01 -10.83 7.68
C ILE A 199 26.83 -12.00 8.21
N ALA A 200 27.72 -11.78 9.18
CA ALA A 200 28.52 -12.84 9.79
C ALA A 200 27.65 -13.90 10.48
N ALA A 201 26.56 -13.50 11.15
CA ALA A 201 25.61 -14.45 11.74
C ALA A 201 24.89 -15.28 10.66
N ALA A 202 24.52 -14.65 9.54
CA ALA A 202 23.92 -15.35 8.40
C ALA A 202 24.91 -16.34 7.74
N GLU A 203 26.17 -15.93 7.58
CA GLU A 203 27.25 -16.78 7.08
C GLU A 203 27.47 -17.99 7.99
N GLN A 204 27.54 -17.76 9.30
CA GLN A 204 27.70 -18.83 10.29
C GLN A 204 26.49 -19.78 10.26
N ALA A 205 25.27 -19.26 10.11
CA ALA A 205 24.06 -20.07 10.04
C ALA A 205 24.05 -21.01 8.82
N CYS A 206 24.63 -20.57 7.70
CA CYS A 206 24.70 -21.37 6.47
C CYS A 206 26.04 -22.09 6.26
N ALA A 207 26.95 -22.02 7.24
CA ALA A 207 28.26 -22.65 7.16
C ALA A 207 28.14 -24.16 6.87
N GLY A 208 28.88 -24.64 5.86
CA GLY A 208 28.86 -26.04 5.43
C GLY A 208 27.64 -26.46 4.61
N MET A 209 26.62 -25.60 4.46
CA MET A 209 25.47 -25.87 3.60
C MET A 209 25.85 -25.64 2.12
N ARG A 210 25.24 -26.43 1.23
CA ARG A 210 25.47 -26.35 -0.21
C ARG A 210 24.16 -26.39 -0.98
N ILE A 211 24.17 -25.76 -2.15
CA ILE A 211 23.10 -25.83 -3.14
C ILE A 211 23.58 -26.70 -4.30
N SER A 212 22.81 -27.72 -4.65
CA SER A 212 23.11 -28.54 -5.82
C SER A 212 22.57 -27.90 -7.10
N ARG A 213 23.26 -28.07 -8.23
CA ARG A 213 22.70 -27.73 -9.56
C ARG A 213 21.54 -28.67 -9.88
N ASP A 214 20.55 -28.15 -10.60
CA ASP A 214 19.43 -28.90 -11.15
C ASP A 214 19.51 -28.92 -12.67
N ARG A 215 20.42 -29.74 -13.21
CA ARG A 215 20.66 -29.85 -14.66
C ARG A 215 19.42 -30.24 -15.46
N ARG A 216 18.40 -30.84 -14.82
CA ARG A 216 17.13 -31.20 -15.48
C ARG A 216 16.26 -29.98 -15.80
N ARG A 217 16.47 -28.86 -15.11
CA ARG A 217 15.69 -27.61 -15.28
C ARG A 217 16.47 -26.51 -16.02
N GLY A 218 17.67 -26.81 -16.48
CA GLY A 218 18.52 -25.89 -17.24
C GLY A 218 19.92 -25.71 -16.64
N GLU A 219 20.80 -25.08 -17.40
CA GLU A 219 22.22 -24.92 -17.08
C GLU A 219 22.46 -24.11 -15.79
N HIS A 220 21.64 -23.09 -15.54
CA HIS A 220 21.77 -22.19 -14.39
C HIS A 220 20.84 -22.52 -13.22
N ALA A 221 20.03 -23.58 -13.36
CA ALA A 221 19.05 -23.98 -12.37
C ALA A 221 19.71 -24.65 -11.15
N VAL A 222 19.13 -24.40 -9.99
CA VAL A 222 19.56 -24.97 -8.70
C VAL A 222 18.39 -25.70 -8.04
N LYS A 223 18.69 -26.69 -7.19
CA LYS A 223 17.65 -27.42 -6.46
C LYS A 223 16.93 -26.48 -5.49
N GLN A 224 15.66 -26.23 -5.77
CA GLN A 224 14.80 -25.37 -4.95
C GLN A 224 14.68 -25.84 -3.48
N ARG A 225 14.84 -27.15 -3.23
CA ARG A 225 14.88 -27.70 -1.86
C ARG A 225 16.11 -27.23 -1.09
N ASP A 226 17.28 -27.20 -1.74
CA ASP A 226 18.52 -26.75 -1.09
C ASP A 226 18.46 -25.24 -0.83
N TRP A 227 17.89 -24.48 -1.76
CA TRP A 227 17.61 -23.06 -1.60
C TRP A 227 16.74 -22.79 -0.37
N ARG A 228 15.55 -23.41 -0.29
CA ARG A 228 14.63 -23.25 0.85
C ARG A 228 15.28 -23.63 2.17
N ARG A 229 16.09 -24.70 2.19
CA ARG A 229 16.81 -25.14 3.39
C ARG A 229 17.78 -24.08 3.92
N ILE A 230 18.56 -23.44 3.05
CA ILE A 230 19.47 -22.35 3.45
C ILE A 230 18.67 -21.14 3.89
N GLU A 231 17.67 -20.74 3.11
CA GLU A 231 16.80 -19.60 3.40
C GLU A 231 16.17 -19.71 4.80
N GLU A 232 15.48 -20.82 5.09
CA GLU A 232 14.83 -21.06 6.38
C GLU A 232 15.83 -21.08 7.55
N LYS A 233 17.02 -21.68 7.34
CA LYS A 233 18.07 -21.73 8.37
C LYS A 233 18.59 -20.32 8.67
N VAL A 234 18.94 -19.55 7.63
CA VAL A 234 19.45 -18.18 7.79
C VAL A 234 18.40 -17.29 8.43
N GLN A 235 17.16 -17.29 7.93
CA GLN A 235 16.09 -16.46 8.49
C GLN A 235 15.87 -16.75 9.97
N ARG A 236 15.88 -18.03 10.38
CA ARG A 236 15.70 -18.42 11.79
C ARG A 236 16.86 -17.94 12.67
N GLU A 237 18.10 -18.20 12.28
CA GLU A 237 19.26 -17.83 13.11
C GLU A 237 19.45 -16.31 13.17
N VAL A 238 19.24 -15.60 12.06
CA VAL A 238 19.31 -14.13 12.02
C VAL A 238 18.23 -13.51 12.91
N ARG A 239 16.98 -13.99 12.85
CA ARG A 239 15.91 -13.51 13.75
C ARG A 239 16.21 -13.80 15.22
N ARG A 240 16.87 -14.93 15.51
CA ARG A 240 17.28 -15.26 16.89
C ARG A 240 18.36 -14.30 17.40
N ALA A 241 19.33 -13.95 16.56
CA ALA A 241 20.43 -13.06 16.94
C ALA A 241 20.02 -11.57 16.92
N PHE A 242 19.09 -11.20 16.04
CA PHE A 242 18.66 -9.82 15.82
C PHE A 242 17.12 -9.75 15.73
N PRO A 243 16.41 -9.86 16.86
CA PRO A 243 14.95 -9.95 16.90
C PRO A 243 14.23 -8.67 16.44
N HIS A 244 14.95 -7.55 16.38
CA HIS A 244 14.40 -6.25 15.99
C HIS A 244 14.48 -5.96 14.49
N LEU A 245 15.12 -6.82 13.69
CA LEU A 245 15.21 -6.61 12.24
C LEU A 245 13.86 -6.77 11.57
N ALA A 246 13.57 -5.87 10.63
CA ALA A 246 12.40 -5.97 9.79
C ALA A 246 12.50 -7.21 8.88
N ASP A 247 11.33 -7.79 8.55
CA ASP A 247 11.25 -8.97 7.70
C ASP A 247 11.91 -8.78 6.33
N ASP A 248 11.84 -7.57 5.75
CA ASP A 248 12.50 -7.26 4.48
C ASP A 248 14.02 -7.33 4.57
N ALA A 249 14.61 -6.86 5.67
CA ALA A 249 16.05 -6.93 5.90
C ALA A 249 16.49 -8.39 6.06
N VAL A 250 15.74 -9.18 6.84
CA VAL A 250 16.00 -10.62 7.03
C VAL A 250 15.89 -11.38 5.70
N ARG A 251 14.84 -11.10 4.90
CA ARG A 251 14.66 -11.68 3.57
C ARG A 251 15.83 -11.32 2.65
N ALA A 252 16.26 -10.06 2.61
CA ALA A 252 17.36 -9.61 1.77
C ALA A 252 18.69 -10.32 2.13
N VAL A 253 18.99 -10.46 3.42
CA VAL A 253 20.18 -11.19 3.90
C VAL A 253 20.11 -12.68 3.53
N SER A 254 18.98 -13.34 3.76
CA SER A 254 18.81 -14.76 3.40
C SER A 254 18.93 -14.99 1.89
N PHE A 255 18.38 -14.07 1.09
CA PHE A 255 18.46 -14.11 -0.36
C PHE A 255 19.90 -13.92 -0.87
N LEU A 256 20.69 -13.04 -0.23
CA LEU A 256 22.12 -12.88 -0.52
C LEU A 256 22.87 -14.21 -0.27
N MET A 257 22.67 -14.84 0.90
CA MET A 257 23.34 -16.11 1.24
C MET A 257 22.99 -17.23 0.25
N CYS A 258 21.71 -17.38 -0.10
CA CYS A 258 21.27 -18.35 -1.09
C CYS A 258 21.88 -18.10 -2.48
N SER A 259 21.95 -16.84 -2.89
CA SER A 259 22.51 -16.45 -4.20
C SER A 259 24.01 -16.72 -4.26
N GLU A 260 24.75 -16.37 -3.21
CA GLU A 260 26.18 -16.68 -3.11
C GLU A 260 26.46 -18.19 -3.11
N ALA A 261 25.62 -18.98 -2.43
CA ALA A 261 25.71 -20.43 -2.44
C ALA A 261 25.40 -21.02 -3.83
N ALA A 262 24.40 -20.48 -4.53
CA ALA A 262 24.07 -20.86 -5.90
C ALA A 262 25.21 -20.50 -6.88
N ASP A 263 25.81 -19.33 -6.73
CA ASP A 263 26.94 -18.89 -7.55
C ASP A 263 28.19 -19.75 -7.31
N LYS A 264 28.47 -20.13 -6.06
CA LYS A 264 29.53 -21.10 -5.74
C LYS A 264 29.27 -22.45 -6.43
N ALA A 265 28.03 -22.93 -6.40
CA ALA A 265 27.65 -24.18 -7.07
C ALA A 265 27.79 -24.13 -8.59
N ARG A 266 27.53 -22.98 -9.21
CA ARG A 266 27.73 -22.75 -10.65
C ARG A 266 29.20 -22.72 -11.05
N LYS A 267 30.09 -22.20 -10.18
CA LYS A 267 31.54 -22.10 -10.43
C LYS A 267 32.31 -23.40 -10.17
N GLN A 268 31.77 -24.32 -9.35
CA GLN A 268 32.46 -25.54 -8.89
C GLN A 268 32.20 -26.80 -9.73
N GLY A 269 31.40 -26.74 -10.80
CA GLY A 269 31.18 -27.89 -11.67
C GLY A 269 30.60 -27.54 -13.02
#